data_AF-D7G705-F1
#
_entry.id   AF-D7G705-F1
#
_cell.length_a   1.000
_cell.length_b   1.000
_cell.length_c   1.000
_cell.angle_alpha   90.00
_cell.angle_beta   90.00
_cell.angle_gamma   90.00
#
_symmetry.space_group_name_H-M   'P 1'
#
loop_
_entity.id
_entity.type
_entity.pdbx_description
1 polymer ?
#
loop_
_entity_poly.entity_id
_entity_poly.type
_entity_poly.pdbx_seq_one_letter_code
_entity_poly.pdbx_strand_id
1 'polypeptide(L)'
;MSDEVWTARVKLRAAMKGEMPRYHEVLAGMIPVHEFWGKHAQKFSEWWTRLPAEEARRTLSMPVDEVPVIFQGTYDLRGAYFVVMSAVNDQLRNFDKTGIKGDGRTAAELSFEEGLKVHRGAYLGGAFVKDTQADHFFDMCRQVGGPRLLPSKPRDHGTATSSKKEVLTSSAADSANERVDFAEIGSAETEGQSFRADRRLIRLVVFRYMFDKAIRKFQADTHEEEKDGTGQPSSS
;
A
#
# COMPACT_ATOMS: atom_id res chain seq x y z
N MET A 1 27.01 -9.88 -7.72
CA MET A 1 25.66 -10.36 -7.36
C MET A 1 25.07 -9.67 -6.12
N SER A 2 25.69 -9.72 -4.94
CA SER A 2 25.15 -9.03 -3.73
C SER A 2 25.00 -7.52 -3.92
N ASP A 3 26.01 -6.87 -4.50
CA ASP A 3 26.05 -5.41 -4.66
C ASP A 3 25.10 -4.92 -5.76
N GLU A 4 24.92 -5.73 -6.81
CA GLU A 4 23.95 -5.47 -7.89
C GLU A 4 22.52 -5.56 -7.36
N VAL A 5 22.23 -6.59 -6.57
CA VAL A 5 20.92 -6.76 -5.91
C VAL A 5 20.66 -5.60 -4.95
N TRP A 6 21.65 -5.22 -4.15
CA TRP A 6 21.53 -4.08 -3.24
C TRP A 6 21.27 -2.77 -3.98
N THR A 7 22.03 -2.50 -5.04
CA THR A 7 21.89 -1.29 -5.85
C THR A 7 20.50 -1.23 -6.51
N ALA A 8 20.04 -2.33 -7.10
CA ALA A 8 18.70 -2.41 -7.70
C ALA A 8 17.59 -2.21 -6.65
N ARG A 9 17.75 -2.76 -5.44
CA ARG A 9 16.84 -2.54 -4.30
C ARG A 9 16.75 -1.07 -3.90
N VAL A 10 17.88 -0.38 -3.79
CA VAL A 10 17.92 1.05 -3.46
C VAL A 10 17.26 1.87 -4.56
N LYS A 11 17.55 1.57 -5.84
CA LYS A 11 16.93 2.25 -6.99
C LYS A 11 15.41 2.08 -7.01
N LEU A 12 14.90 0.86 -6.83
CA LEU A 12 13.47 0.59 -6.78
C LEU A 12 12.79 1.41 -5.68
N ARG A 13 13.34 1.40 -4.46
CA ARG A 13 12.78 2.18 -3.34
C ARG A 13 12.83 3.68 -3.58
N ALA A 14 13.92 4.19 -4.16
CA ALA A 14 14.03 5.60 -4.50
C ALA A 14 12.97 6.01 -5.53
N ALA A 15 12.77 5.19 -6.58
CA ALA A 15 11.73 5.42 -7.59
C ALA A 15 10.32 5.41 -6.96
N MET A 16 9.96 4.35 -6.23
CA MET A 16 8.65 4.25 -5.57
C MET A 16 8.41 5.37 -4.54
N LYS A 17 9.45 5.84 -3.84
CA LYS A 17 9.38 6.98 -2.91
C LYS A 17 9.17 8.30 -3.66
N GLY A 18 9.86 8.49 -4.78
CA GLY A 18 9.71 9.67 -5.63
C GLY A 18 8.31 9.81 -6.22
N GLU A 19 7.62 8.69 -6.44
CA GLU A 19 6.23 8.66 -6.89
C GLU A 19 5.23 9.03 -5.80
N MET A 20 5.54 8.85 -4.50
CA MET A 20 4.52 8.99 -3.44
C MET A 20 3.76 10.31 -3.44
N PRO A 21 4.41 11.49 -3.53
CA PRO A 21 3.68 12.77 -3.60
C PRO A 21 2.77 12.87 -4.82
N ARG A 22 3.17 12.18 -5.90
CA ARG A 22 2.57 12.21 -7.23
C ARG A 22 1.82 10.94 -7.58
N TYR A 23 1.49 10.10 -6.59
CA TYR A 23 1.10 8.71 -6.83
C TYR A 23 -0.15 8.60 -7.72
N HIS A 24 -0.92 9.69 -7.87
CA HIS A 24 -1.99 9.80 -8.86
C HIS A 24 -1.94 11.05 -9.76
N GLU A 25 -0.84 11.80 -9.80
CA GLU A 25 -0.66 12.87 -10.81
C GLU A 25 -0.36 12.29 -12.21
N VAL A 26 0.18 11.08 -12.26
CA VAL A 26 0.72 10.47 -13.50
C VAL A 26 -0.27 9.51 -14.18
N LEU A 27 -1.31 9.06 -13.46
CA LEU A 27 -2.36 8.23 -14.06
C LEU A 27 -3.40 9.13 -14.72
N ALA A 28 -3.28 9.27 -16.05
CA ALA A 28 -4.14 10.12 -16.88
C ALA A 28 -5.63 9.94 -16.52
N GLY A 29 -6.28 11.03 -16.11
CA GLY A 29 -7.71 11.07 -15.78
C GLY A 29 -8.07 10.74 -14.33
N MET A 30 -7.09 10.45 -13.46
CA MET A 30 -7.34 10.21 -12.03
C MET A 30 -7.07 11.46 -11.19
N ILE A 31 -7.84 11.61 -10.10
CA ILE A 31 -7.64 12.69 -9.13
C ILE A 31 -6.38 12.39 -8.29
N PRO A 32 -5.44 13.35 -8.11
CA PRO A 32 -4.31 13.16 -7.24
C PRO A 32 -4.74 12.74 -5.82
N VAL A 33 -4.11 11.73 -5.21
CA VAL A 33 -4.57 11.20 -3.91
C VAL A 33 -4.57 12.26 -2.81
N HIS A 34 -3.62 13.19 -2.86
CA HIS A 34 -3.58 14.29 -1.90
C HIS A 34 -4.82 15.19 -2.00
N GLU A 35 -5.39 15.37 -3.20
CA GLU A 35 -6.67 16.07 -3.40
C GLU A 35 -7.89 15.18 -3.15
N PHE A 36 -7.78 13.89 -3.52
CA PHE A 36 -8.85 12.92 -3.41
C PHE A 36 -9.39 12.85 -1.99
N TRP A 37 -8.50 12.77 -0.99
CA TRP A 37 -8.92 12.74 0.41
C TRP A 37 -9.52 14.05 0.91
N GLY A 38 -9.15 15.19 0.32
CA GLY A 38 -9.73 16.49 0.70
C GLY A 38 -11.15 16.69 0.15
N LYS A 39 -11.40 16.26 -1.10
CA LYS A 39 -12.65 16.55 -1.82
C LYS A 39 -13.64 15.40 -1.87
N HIS A 40 -13.15 14.15 -1.91
CA HIS A 40 -13.96 12.97 -2.23
C HIS A 40 -13.99 11.92 -1.13
N ALA A 41 -13.23 12.06 -0.02
CA ALA A 41 -13.13 11.05 1.03
C ALA A 41 -14.50 10.58 1.57
N GLN A 42 -15.38 11.53 1.89
CA GLN A 42 -16.70 11.21 2.42
C GLN A 42 -17.54 10.45 1.39
N LYS A 43 -17.68 11.01 0.18
CA LYS A 43 -18.42 10.38 -0.93
C LYS A 43 -17.87 8.99 -1.29
N PHE A 44 -16.55 8.82 -1.25
CA PHE A 44 -15.89 7.55 -1.50
C PHE A 44 -16.22 6.52 -0.43
N SER A 45 -16.23 6.92 0.85
CA SER A 45 -16.63 6.03 1.95
C SER A 45 -18.10 5.60 1.86
N GLU A 46 -18.98 6.56 1.57
CA GLU A 46 -20.42 6.31 1.36
C GLU A 46 -20.68 5.44 0.11
N TRP A 47 -19.90 5.62 -0.96
CA TRP A 47 -19.95 4.75 -2.14
C TRP A 47 -19.43 3.35 -1.82
N TRP A 48 -18.29 3.23 -1.12
CA TRP A 48 -17.68 1.94 -0.78
C TRP A 48 -18.58 1.08 0.09
N THR A 49 -19.23 1.69 1.08
CA THR A 49 -20.18 1.00 1.98
C THR A 49 -21.47 0.57 1.28
N ARG A 50 -21.89 1.26 0.21
CA ARG A 50 -23.02 0.87 -0.63
C ARG A 50 -22.65 -0.16 -1.70
N LEU A 51 -21.37 -0.35 -1.98
CA LEU A 51 -20.88 -1.20 -3.05
C LEU A 51 -21.21 -2.68 -2.75
N PRO A 52 -21.87 -3.42 -3.66
CA PRO A 52 -22.15 -4.83 -3.45
C PRO A 52 -20.86 -5.62 -3.19
N ALA A 53 -20.90 -6.57 -2.25
CA ALA A 53 -19.71 -7.31 -1.84
C ALA A 53 -18.98 -8.02 -3.00
N GLU A 54 -19.72 -8.48 -4.01
CA GLU A 54 -19.13 -9.07 -5.22
C GLU A 54 -18.37 -8.05 -6.08
N GLU A 55 -18.87 -6.81 -6.18
CA GLU A 55 -18.17 -5.73 -6.88
C GLU A 55 -16.94 -5.25 -6.11
N ALA A 56 -17.05 -5.15 -4.78
CA ALA A 56 -15.91 -4.87 -3.92
C ALA A 56 -14.81 -5.93 -4.08
N ARG A 57 -15.17 -7.23 -4.12
CA ARG A 57 -14.20 -8.32 -4.38
C ARG A 57 -13.53 -8.20 -5.75
N ARG A 58 -14.31 -7.91 -6.80
CA ARG A 58 -13.76 -7.73 -8.16
C ARG A 58 -12.79 -6.55 -8.20
N THR A 59 -13.11 -5.46 -7.51
CA THR A 59 -12.24 -4.30 -7.37
C THR A 59 -10.95 -4.67 -6.67
N LEU A 60 -11.05 -5.36 -5.52
CA LEU A 60 -9.94 -5.86 -4.70
C LEU A 60 -9.36 -7.19 -5.18
N SER A 61 -9.26 -7.37 -6.50
CA SER A 61 -8.62 -8.52 -7.13
C SER A 61 -7.52 -8.08 -8.08
N MET A 62 -6.39 -8.77 -8.04
CA MET A 62 -5.22 -8.56 -8.90
C MET A 62 -4.66 -9.90 -9.34
N PRO A 63 -4.50 -10.18 -10.64
CA PRO A 63 -3.77 -11.36 -11.10
C PRO A 63 -2.34 -11.36 -10.53
N VAL A 64 -1.85 -12.51 -10.06
CA VAL A 64 -0.53 -12.61 -9.41
C VAL A 64 0.61 -12.21 -10.37
N ASP A 65 0.41 -12.48 -11.66
CA ASP A 65 1.39 -12.20 -12.71
C ASP A 65 1.51 -10.70 -13.04
N GLU A 66 0.57 -9.86 -12.59
CA GLU A 66 0.68 -8.40 -12.74
C GLU A 66 1.83 -7.80 -11.89
N VAL A 67 2.21 -8.44 -10.78
CA VAL A 67 3.30 -7.92 -9.92
C VAL A 67 4.63 -7.87 -10.70
N PRO A 68 5.10 -8.96 -11.33
CA PRO A 68 6.26 -8.91 -12.23
C PRO A 68 6.13 -7.89 -13.35
N VAL A 69 4.95 -7.78 -13.98
CA VAL A 69 4.70 -6.85 -15.09
C VAL A 69 4.87 -5.40 -14.64
N ILE A 70 4.34 -5.04 -13.47
CA ILE A 70 4.50 -3.69 -12.89
C ILE A 70 5.97 -3.42 -12.57
N PHE A 71 6.70 -4.38 -11.97
CA PHE A 71 8.12 -4.18 -11.68
C PHE A 71 8.96 -3.96 -12.93
N GLN A 72 8.70 -4.69 -14.01
CA GLN A 72 9.42 -4.53 -15.27
C GLN A 72 8.99 -3.27 -16.04
N GLY A 73 7.67 -3.03 -16.15
CA GLY A 73 7.11 -1.97 -16.97
C GLY A 73 7.21 -0.59 -16.33
N THR A 74 6.88 -0.48 -15.04
CA THR A 74 6.85 0.81 -14.32
C THR A 74 8.22 1.16 -13.74
N TYR A 75 8.94 0.18 -13.20
CA TYR A 75 10.17 0.42 -12.43
C TYR A 75 11.46 -0.02 -13.14
N ASP A 76 11.36 -0.50 -14.39
CA ASP A 76 12.48 -1.06 -15.17
C ASP A 76 13.35 -2.06 -14.39
N LEU A 77 12.72 -2.86 -13.52
CA LEU A 77 13.42 -3.81 -12.68
C LEU A 77 13.86 -5.03 -13.50
N ARG A 78 15.18 -5.21 -13.65
CA ARG A 78 15.78 -6.31 -14.42
C ARG A 78 16.87 -7.05 -13.63
N GLY A 79 17.31 -8.18 -14.18
CA GLY A 79 18.47 -8.93 -13.68
C GLY A 79 18.23 -9.64 -12.35
N ALA A 80 19.29 -9.76 -11.53
CA ALA A 80 19.27 -10.59 -10.32
C ALA A 80 18.20 -10.17 -9.30
N TYR A 81 17.96 -8.87 -9.11
CA TYR A 81 16.95 -8.43 -8.15
C TYR A 81 15.51 -8.67 -8.63
N PHE A 82 15.26 -8.68 -9.94
CA PHE A 82 13.97 -9.12 -10.48
C PHE A 82 13.68 -10.57 -10.10
N VAL A 83 14.67 -11.47 -10.23
CA VAL A 83 14.55 -12.87 -9.81
C VAL A 83 14.25 -12.99 -8.31
N VAL A 84 14.90 -12.18 -7.48
CA VAL A 84 14.61 -12.10 -6.04
C VAL A 84 13.16 -11.67 -5.81
N MET A 85 12.68 -10.61 -6.46
CA MET A 85 11.31 -10.13 -6.29
C MET A 85 10.27 -11.17 -6.77
N SER A 86 10.55 -11.91 -7.86
CA SER A 86 9.70 -13.03 -8.30
C SER A 86 9.64 -14.15 -7.25
N ALA A 87 10.79 -14.52 -6.67
CA ALA A 87 10.82 -15.52 -5.59
C ALA A 87 10.07 -15.05 -4.34
N VAL A 88 10.17 -13.76 -4.00
CA VAL A 88 9.42 -13.14 -2.90
C VAL A 88 7.91 -13.08 -3.21
N ASN A 89 7.52 -12.86 -4.47
CA ASN A 89 6.14 -12.94 -4.92
C ASN A 89 5.57 -14.35 -4.73
N ASP A 90 6.35 -15.38 -5.07
CA ASP A 90 5.98 -16.78 -4.85
C ASP A 90 5.86 -17.15 -3.38
N GLN A 91 6.69 -16.56 -2.50
CA GLN A 91 6.53 -16.70 -1.05
C GLN A 91 5.17 -16.18 -0.57
N LEU A 92 4.76 -15.01 -1.08
CA LEU A 92 3.45 -14.42 -0.78
C LEU A 92 2.30 -15.21 -1.41
N ARG A 93 2.50 -15.79 -2.60
CA ARG A 93 1.51 -16.65 -3.25
C ARG A 93 1.20 -17.89 -2.42
N ASN A 94 2.19 -18.41 -1.71
CA ASN A 94 2.09 -19.62 -0.92
C ASN A 94 2.02 -19.33 0.59
N PHE A 95 1.47 -18.17 0.99
CA PHE A 95 1.45 -17.71 2.38
C PHE A 95 0.89 -18.73 3.37
N ASP A 96 -0.18 -19.44 2.96
CA ASP A 96 -0.80 -20.51 3.75
C ASP A 96 0.17 -21.67 4.07
N LYS A 97 1.19 -21.86 3.23
CA LYS A 97 2.23 -22.90 3.39
C LYS A 97 3.49 -22.36 4.06
N THR A 98 3.84 -21.10 3.81
CA THR A 98 5.10 -20.51 4.28
C THR A 98 4.99 -19.96 5.70
N GLY A 99 3.77 -19.61 6.18
CA GLY A 99 3.53 -19.12 7.53
C GLY A 99 4.17 -17.75 7.83
N ILE A 100 4.62 -17.04 6.80
CA ILE A 100 5.40 -15.80 6.92
C ILE A 100 4.50 -14.64 7.37
N LYS A 101 4.19 -14.55 8.67
CA LYS A 101 3.30 -13.52 9.24
C LYS A 101 4.07 -12.44 10.02
N GLY A 102 3.43 -11.29 10.21
CA GLY A 102 3.91 -10.21 11.09
C GLY A 102 4.90 -9.27 10.42
N ASP A 103 4.90 -9.22 9.09
CA ASP A 103 5.79 -8.33 8.35
C ASP A 103 5.31 -6.87 8.42
N GLY A 104 3.99 -6.65 8.43
CA GLY A 104 3.35 -5.34 8.55
C GLY A 104 3.82 -4.59 9.81
N ARG A 105 3.86 -3.25 9.71
CA ARG A 105 4.28 -2.37 10.81
C ARG A 105 3.16 -1.46 11.30
N THR A 106 2.10 -1.26 10.52
CA THR A 106 0.89 -0.55 10.93
C THR A 106 -0.28 -1.54 11.07
N ALA A 107 -1.30 -1.17 11.84
CA ALA A 107 -2.52 -1.98 11.96
C ALA A 107 -3.17 -2.23 10.58
N ALA A 108 -3.16 -1.22 9.71
CA ALA A 108 -3.68 -1.31 8.36
C ALA A 108 -2.88 -2.31 7.48
N GLU A 109 -1.54 -2.29 7.56
CA GLU A 109 -0.69 -3.25 6.85
C GLU A 109 -0.88 -4.68 7.34
N LEU A 110 -1.04 -4.85 8.66
CA LEU A 110 -1.27 -6.16 9.28
C LEU A 110 -2.65 -6.71 8.91
N SER A 111 -3.69 -5.88 8.96
CA SER A 111 -5.04 -6.24 8.49
C SER A 111 -5.03 -6.63 7.01
N PHE A 112 -4.29 -5.90 6.16
CA PHE A 112 -4.12 -6.29 4.76
C PHE A 112 -3.38 -7.62 4.63
N GLU A 113 -2.31 -7.84 5.40
CA GLU A 113 -1.54 -9.10 5.41
C GLU A 113 -2.41 -10.31 5.74
N GLU A 114 -3.19 -10.21 6.82
CA GLU A 114 -4.08 -11.26 7.28
C GLU A 114 -5.25 -11.50 6.32
N GLY A 115 -5.68 -10.44 5.64
CA GLY A 115 -6.77 -10.43 4.68
C GLY A 115 -6.43 -10.89 3.28
N LEU A 116 -5.15 -10.83 2.91
CA LEU A 116 -4.69 -11.10 1.56
C LEU A 116 -4.66 -12.61 1.31
N LYS A 117 -5.48 -13.07 0.37
CA LYS A 117 -5.54 -14.49 -0.03
C LYS A 117 -5.20 -14.63 -1.50
N VAL A 118 -4.68 -15.79 -1.87
CA VAL A 118 -4.55 -16.16 -3.29
C VAL A 118 -5.59 -17.20 -3.66
N HIS A 119 -6.39 -16.90 -4.68
CA HIS A 119 -7.38 -17.82 -5.22
C HIS A 119 -7.36 -17.75 -6.74
N ARG A 120 -7.30 -18.92 -7.41
CA ARG A 120 -7.32 -19.04 -8.88
C ARG A 120 -6.33 -18.10 -9.60
N GLY A 121 -5.12 -17.96 -9.05
CA GLY A 121 -4.07 -17.14 -9.66
C GLY A 121 -4.21 -15.62 -9.45
N ALA A 122 -5.11 -15.18 -8.56
CA ALA A 122 -5.25 -13.77 -8.20
C ALA A 122 -5.10 -13.54 -6.69
N TYR A 123 -4.45 -12.43 -6.33
CA TYR A 123 -4.53 -11.83 -5.02
C TYR A 123 -5.92 -11.25 -4.78
N LEU A 124 -6.49 -11.52 -3.60
CA LEU A 124 -7.80 -11.06 -3.16
C LEU A 124 -7.65 -10.32 -1.82
N GLY A 125 -8.01 -9.03 -1.80
CA GLY A 125 -8.03 -8.18 -0.60
C GLY A 125 -9.27 -8.42 0.27
N GLY A 126 -9.63 -9.68 0.52
CA GLY A 126 -10.94 -10.07 1.06
C GLY A 126 -11.28 -9.51 2.45
N ALA A 127 -10.27 -9.11 3.24
CA ALA A 127 -10.49 -8.45 4.54
C ALA A 127 -11.31 -7.16 4.42
N PHE A 128 -11.12 -6.40 3.34
CA PHE A 128 -11.71 -5.07 3.19
C PHE A 128 -13.12 -5.07 2.58
N VAL A 129 -13.63 -6.26 2.25
CA VAL A 129 -14.96 -6.45 1.64
C VAL A 129 -16.07 -6.50 2.70
N LYS A 130 -15.72 -6.61 3.99
CA LYS A 130 -16.69 -6.62 5.09
C LYS A 130 -16.57 -5.33 5.91
N ASP A 131 -17.71 -4.69 6.19
CA ASP A 131 -17.82 -3.39 6.86
C ASP A 131 -16.94 -3.23 8.12
N THR A 132 -16.67 -4.31 8.85
CA THR A 132 -15.86 -4.28 10.08
C THR A 132 -14.39 -3.93 9.88
N GLN A 133 -13.85 -3.91 8.65
CA GLN A 133 -12.45 -3.54 8.37
C GLN A 133 -12.30 -2.46 7.29
N ALA A 134 -13.39 -1.75 6.95
CA ALA A 134 -13.34 -0.65 6.00
C ALA A 134 -12.38 0.48 6.46
N ASP A 135 -12.29 0.72 7.77
CA ASP A 135 -11.36 1.72 8.33
C ASP A 135 -9.90 1.38 8.01
N HIS A 136 -9.49 0.11 8.13
CA HIS A 136 -8.15 -0.33 7.77
C HIS A 136 -7.88 -0.22 6.27
N PHE A 137 -8.91 -0.40 5.43
CA PHE A 137 -8.80 -0.13 3.99
C PHE A 137 -8.52 1.36 3.74
N PHE A 138 -9.30 2.26 4.32
CA PHE A 138 -9.10 3.70 4.16
C PHE A 138 -7.74 4.16 4.71
N ASP A 139 -7.29 3.60 5.83
CA ASP A 139 -5.98 3.87 6.39
C ASP A 139 -4.84 3.40 5.47
N MET A 140 -4.97 2.22 4.86
CA MET A 140 -4.03 1.78 3.83
C MET A 140 -4.04 2.75 2.64
N CYS A 141 -5.21 3.18 2.18
CA CYS A 141 -5.33 4.12 1.06
C CYS A 141 -4.64 5.46 1.32
N ARG A 142 -4.73 5.98 2.55
CA ARG A 142 -4.00 7.19 2.99
C ARG A 142 -2.49 6.97 3.01
N GLN A 143 -2.03 5.77 3.35
CA GLN A 143 -0.60 5.44 3.39
C GLN A 143 0.04 5.37 1.99
N VAL A 144 -0.71 5.00 0.95
CA VAL A 144 -0.16 4.80 -0.40
C VAL A 144 0.52 6.04 -0.99
N GLY A 145 -0.07 7.21 -0.73
CA GLY A 145 0.46 8.55 -1.10
C GLY A 145 0.98 9.34 0.10
N GLY A 146 1.20 8.69 1.25
CA GLY A 146 1.67 9.32 2.47
C GLY A 146 3.16 9.73 2.43
N PRO A 147 3.70 10.29 3.53
CA PRO A 147 5.09 10.78 3.56
C PRO A 147 6.15 9.67 3.56
N ARG A 148 5.76 8.41 3.77
CA ARG A 148 6.68 7.28 3.95
C ARG A 148 6.25 6.07 3.14
N LEU A 149 7.18 5.51 2.35
CA LEU A 149 6.94 4.35 1.47
C LEU A 149 6.55 3.11 2.26
N LEU A 150 7.20 2.89 3.40
CA LEU A 150 6.96 1.78 4.30
C LEU A 150 6.87 2.35 5.72
N PRO A 151 5.66 2.66 6.23
CA PRO A 151 5.49 3.27 7.54
C PRO A 151 6.05 2.40 8.66
N SER A 152 6.51 3.02 9.73
CA SER A 152 6.93 2.32 10.96
C SER A 152 5.76 2.21 11.92
N LYS A 153 5.88 1.35 12.93
CA LYS A 153 4.93 1.32 14.05
C LYS A 153 4.84 2.74 14.64
N PRO A 154 3.64 3.26 14.95
CA PRO A 154 3.52 4.51 15.69
C PRO A 154 4.39 4.40 16.94
N ARG A 155 5.27 5.37 17.16
CA ARG A 155 5.92 5.49 18.47
C ARG A 155 4.80 5.92 19.41
N ASP A 156 4.42 5.06 20.34
CA ASP A 156 3.50 5.43 21.41
C ASP A 156 4.14 6.61 22.16
N HIS A 157 3.72 7.83 21.86
CA HIS A 157 3.98 8.98 22.71
C HIS A 157 3.08 8.88 23.94
N GLY A 158 3.28 7.83 24.72
CA GLY A 158 2.61 7.59 26.00
C GLY A 158 3.52 8.03 27.14
N THR A 159 3.05 9.00 27.90
CA THR A 159 3.30 9.17 29.35
C THR A 159 4.73 8.90 29.84
N ALA A 160 5.45 10.00 30.07
CA ALA A 160 6.63 10.02 30.90
C ALA A 160 6.32 9.47 32.30
N THR A 161 6.75 8.24 32.56
CA THR A 161 7.11 7.80 33.91
C THR A 161 8.45 7.08 33.81
N SER A 162 9.50 7.88 34.00
CA SER A 162 10.86 7.57 34.51
C SER A 162 11.30 6.09 34.48
N SER A 163 12.43 5.70 33.89
CA SER A 163 13.75 6.29 34.16
C SER A 163 14.80 5.79 33.17
N LYS A 164 15.40 6.68 32.37
CA LYS A 164 16.86 6.93 32.37
C LYS A 164 17.25 8.01 31.34
N LYS A 165 17.59 9.17 31.92
CA LYS A 165 18.54 10.18 31.46
C LYS A 165 18.21 10.88 30.14
N GLU A 166 17.36 11.89 30.28
CA GLU A 166 17.28 13.05 29.40
C GLU A 166 18.66 13.74 29.29
N VAL A 167 19.06 14.03 28.05
CA VAL A 167 19.70 15.31 27.74
C VAL A 167 18.73 16.02 26.80
N LEU A 168 18.01 16.97 27.36
CA LEU A 168 17.24 17.99 26.65
C LEU A 168 18.20 18.85 25.83
N THR A 169 17.97 18.95 24.53
CA THR A 169 18.03 20.24 23.84
C THR A 169 16.84 20.35 22.90
N SER A 170 16.12 21.44 23.08
CA SER A 170 14.85 21.79 22.47
C SER A 170 15.02 22.47 21.12
N SER A 171 13.98 22.28 20.30
CA SER A 171 13.44 23.19 19.29
C SER A 171 14.26 23.57 18.05
N ALA A 172 13.61 23.28 16.92
CA ALA A 172 13.59 24.02 15.66
C ALA A 172 14.76 23.85 14.68
N ALA A 173 14.35 23.82 13.42
CA ALA A 173 15.12 23.83 12.17
C ALA A 173 15.53 22.47 11.60
N ASP A 174 14.89 22.21 10.46
CA ASP A 174 15.41 21.54 9.28
C ASP A 174 15.62 20.03 9.29
N SER A 175 14.66 19.40 8.62
CA SER A 175 14.67 18.13 7.89
C SER A 175 15.87 17.94 6.95
N ALA A 176 17.07 17.94 7.51
CA ALA A 176 18.25 17.32 6.94
C ALA A 176 18.68 16.24 7.92
N ASN A 177 18.77 15.00 7.43
CA ASN A 177 19.26 13.82 8.15
C ASN A 177 18.21 13.01 8.94
N GLU A 178 17.14 12.56 8.27
CA GLU A 178 16.59 11.23 8.60
C GLU A 178 17.65 10.19 8.22
N ARG A 179 18.60 9.96 9.15
CA ARG A 179 19.30 8.68 9.23
C ARG A 179 18.24 7.60 9.14
N VAL A 180 18.32 6.80 8.09
CA VAL A 180 17.45 5.64 7.89
C VAL A 180 17.58 4.79 9.15
N ASP A 181 16.53 4.76 9.97
CA ASP A 181 16.44 3.92 11.17
C ASP A 181 16.44 2.45 10.72
N PHE A 182 17.64 1.93 10.44
CA PHE A 182 17.94 0.55 10.03
C PHE A 182 18.31 -0.33 11.24
N ALA A 183 18.27 0.24 12.46
CA ALA A 183 18.81 -0.36 13.69
C ALA A 183 17.78 -1.18 14.50
N GLU A 184 16.80 -1.81 13.84
CA GLU A 184 15.93 -2.81 14.50
C GLU A 184 15.95 -4.14 13.71
N ILE A 185 17.16 -4.52 13.26
CA ILE A 185 17.54 -5.89 12.92
C ILE A 185 18.14 -6.46 14.22
N GLY A 186 17.30 -6.98 15.11
CA GLY A 186 17.80 -7.40 16.41
C GLY A 186 16.75 -7.95 17.35
N SER A 187 16.07 -9.02 16.95
CA SER A 187 15.75 -10.12 17.87
C SER A 187 15.27 -11.36 17.13
N ALA A 188 15.79 -12.51 17.56
CA ALA A 188 15.49 -13.89 17.17
C ALA A 188 16.10 -14.41 15.85
N GLU A 189 17.33 -14.92 15.97
CA GLU A 189 17.79 -16.22 15.44
C GLU A 189 17.29 -16.62 14.03
N THR A 190 17.86 -15.99 13.01
CA THR A 190 18.24 -16.66 11.75
C THR A 190 19.19 -15.72 11.02
N GLU A 191 20.44 -16.12 10.84
CA GLU A 191 21.45 -15.43 10.01
C GLU A 191 21.10 -15.54 8.51
N GLY A 192 19.95 -15.00 8.13
CA GLY A 192 19.45 -14.95 6.76
C GLY A 192 19.13 -13.51 6.38
N GLN A 193 19.40 -13.14 5.13
CA GLN A 193 18.95 -11.88 4.58
C GLN A 193 17.41 -11.81 4.68
N SER A 194 16.88 -10.94 5.54
CA SER A 194 15.43 -10.83 5.72
C SER A 194 14.77 -10.17 4.51
N PHE A 195 13.90 -10.92 3.82
CA PHE A 195 13.08 -10.42 2.70
C PHE A 195 11.80 -9.69 3.17
N ARG A 196 11.66 -9.40 4.47
CA ARG A 196 10.49 -8.72 5.06
C ARG A 196 10.14 -7.42 4.34
N ALA A 197 11.14 -6.58 4.10
CA ALA A 197 10.91 -5.31 3.43
C ALA A 197 10.51 -5.49 1.96
N ASP A 198 11.04 -6.50 1.27
CA ASP A 198 10.68 -6.82 -0.11
C ASP A 198 9.24 -7.34 -0.19
N ARG A 199 8.80 -8.19 0.76
CA ARG A 199 7.40 -8.65 0.88
C ARG A 199 6.43 -7.50 1.14
N ARG A 200 6.82 -6.52 1.97
CA ARG A 200 6.02 -5.30 2.17
C ARG A 200 5.93 -4.46 0.90
N LEU A 201 7.00 -4.35 0.10
CA LEU A 201 6.96 -3.65 -1.18
C LEU A 201 6.00 -4.33 -2.16
N ILE A 202 6.01 -5.66 -2.27
CA ILE A 202 5.06 -6.38 -3.13
C ILE A 202 3.63 -6.12 -2.66
N ARG A 203 3.34 -6.21 -1.36
CA ARG A 203 2.00 -5.89 -0.84
C ARG A 203 1.60 -4.45 -1.11
N LEU A 204 2.53 -3.50 -1.03
CA LEU A 204 2.26 -2.12 -1.42
C LEU A 204 1.86 -2.05 -2.90
N VAL A 205 2.57 -2.72 -3.80
CA VAL A 205 2.22 -2.80 -5.24
C VAL A 205 0.84 -3.42 -5.45
N VAL A 206 0.53 -4.51 -4.75
CA VAL A 206 -0.78 -5.16 -4.82
C VAL A 206 -1.89 -4.23 -4.35
N PHE A 207 -1.69 -3.56 -3.22
CA PHE A 207 -2.67 -2.64 -2.67
C PHE A 207 -2.87 -1.42 -3.59
N ARG A 208 -1.77 -0.86 -4.12
CA ARG A 208 -1.75 0.20 -5.13
C ARG A 208 -2.64 -0.13 -6.32
N TYR A 209 -2.45 -1.31 -6.91
CA TYR A 209 -3.26 -1.79 -8.03
C TYR A 209 -4.76 -1.88 -7.69
N MET A 210 -5.08 -2.44 -6.52
CA MET A 210 -6.47 -2.57 -6.06
C MET A 210 -7.12 -1.21 -5.79
N PHE A 211 -6.38 -0.28 -5.19
CA PHE A 211 -6.86 1.05 -4.87
C PHE A 211 -7.08 1.88 -6.14
N ASP A 212 -6.18 1.79 -7.12
CA ASP A 212 -6.35 2.47 -8.41
C ASP A 212 -7.64 2.01 -9.11
N LYS A 213 -7.94 0.71 -9.07
CA LYS A 213 -9.21 0.17 -9.59
C LYS A 213 -10.42 0.71 -8.82
N ALA A 214 -10.32 0.84 -7.50
CA ALA A 214 -11.39 1.39 -6.67
C ALA A 214 -11.69 2.84 -7.00
N ILE A 215 -10.65 3.68 -7.15
CA ILE A 215 -10.82 5.08 -7.56
C ILE A 215 -11.45 5.18 -8.94
N ARG A 216 -10.96 4.41 -9.93
CA ARG A 216 -11.51 4.46 -11.31
C ARG A 216 -12.98 4.08 -11.33
N LYS A 217 -13.37 3.05 -10.56
CA LYS A 217 -14.78 2.65 -10.47
C LYS A 217 -15.62 3.73 -9.77
N PHE A 218 -15.14 4.28 -8.66
CA PHE A 218 -15.81 5.39 -7.99
C PHE A 218 -16.05 6.59 -8.92
N GLN A 219 -15.04 6.98 -9.70
CA GLN A 219 -15.17 8.06 -10.68
C GLN A 219 -16.18 7.72 -11.78
N ALA A 220 -16.17 6.49 -12.29
CA ALA A 220 -17.13 6.05 -13.31
C ALA A 220 -18.57 6.08 -12.78
N ASP A 221 -18.83 5.45 -11.63
CA ASP A 221 -20.15 5.36 -11.03
C ASP A 221 -20.70 6.76 -10.67
N THR A 222 -19.85 7.65 -10.15
CA THR A 222 -20.28 9.03 -9.81
C THR A 222 -20.56 9.90 -11.04
N HIS A 223 -19.81 9.73 -12.14
CA HIS A 223 -20.12 10.42 -13.40
C HIS A 223 -21.41 9.92 -14.06
N GLU A 224 -21.77 8.65 -13.87
CA GLU A 224 -23.05 8.10 -14.33
C GLU A 224 -24.23 8.67 -13.52
N GLU A 225 -24.10 8.73 -12.18
CA GLU A 225 -25.13 9.35 -11.31
C GLU A 225 -25.39 10.83 -11.67
N GLU A 226 -24.36 11.61 -12.01
CA GLU A 226 -24.51 13.02 -12.43
C GLU A 226 -25.22 13.18 -13.79
N LYS A 227 -25.05 12.21 -14.71
CA LYS A 227 -25.74 12.22 -16.01
C LYS A 227 -27.20 11.82 -15.88
N ASP A 228 -27.51 10.84 -15.05
CA ASP A 228 -28.89 10.40 -14.83
C ASP A 228 -29.69 11.44 -14.01
N GLY A 229 -29.04 12.19 -13.13
CA GLY A 229 -29.65 13.31 -12.39
C GLY A 229 -29.97 14.56 -13.22
N THR A 230 -29.44 14.68 -14.44
CA THR A 230 -29.73 15.80 -15.36
C THR A 230 -30.76 15.46 -16.44
N GLY A 231 -31.44 14.32 -16.32
CA GLY A 231 -32.60 13.98 -17.13
C GLY A 231 -33.69 15.05 -17.02
N GLN A 232 -33.78 15.91 -18.03
CA GLN A 232 -34.90 16.83 -18.21
C GLN A 232 -36.22 16.06 -18.08
N PRO A 233 -37.22 16.57 -17.33
CA PRO A 233 -38.56 16.04 -17.44
C PRO A 233 -38.98 16.20 -18.91
N SER A 234 -39.18 15.08 -19.60
CA SER A 234 -39.84 15.06 -20.90
C SER A 234 -41.19 15.75 -20.72
N SER A 235 -41.27 16.96 -21.24
CA SER A 235 -42.50 17.73 -21.24
C SER A 235 -43.41 17.17 -22.32
N SER A 236 -44.63 16.83 -21.87
CA SER A 236 -45.86 16.58 -22.64
C SER A 236 -46.05 15.16 -23.19
#